data_AF-A0A2D8CLI3-F1
#
_entry.id   AF-A0A2D8CLI3-F1
#
_cell.length_a   1.000
_cell.length_b   1.000
_cell.length_c   1.000
_cell.angle_alpha   90.00
_cell.angle_beta   90.00
_cell.angle_gamma   90.00
#
_symmetry.space_group_name_H-M   'P 1'
#
loop_
_entity.id
_entity.type
_entity.pdbx_description
1 polymer ?
#
loop_
_entity_poly.entity_id
_entity_poly.type
_entity_poly.pdbx_seq_one_letter_code
_entity_poly.pdbx_strand_id
1 'polypeptide(L)'
;MSIFKKLFGGFGSSKEESPPPDFNLSGILDRISDKEATNVIEPGRKIHSFHYDLLEIRTDRDITGHYRVTVWQGKERLYSFTVFAKQGEYDKLERAYSEINDFLKGDQKISSLPKTDLLKGFFYGH
;
A
#
# COMPACT_ATOMS: atom_id res chain seq x y z
N MET A 1 -0.53 -6.16 -18.62
CA MET A 1 0.12 -4.84 -18.68
C MET A 1 0.17 -4.25 -17.28
N SER A 2 1.35 -3.83 -16.81
CA SER A 2 1.60 -3.40 -15.42
C SER A 2 0.73 -2.22 -15.04
N ILE A 3 0.29 -2.19 -13.78
CA ILE A 3 -0.40 -1.02 -13.23
C ILE A 3 0.49 0.22 -13.35
N PHE A 4 1.81 0.05 -13.22
CA PHE A 4 2.80 1.05 -13.60
C PHE A 4 2.63 1.51 -15.05
N LYS A 5 2.56 0.60 -16.02
CA LYS A 5 2.39 1.00 -17.44
C LYS A 5 1.11 1.79 -17.71
N LYS A 6 0.05 1.60 -16.94
CA LYS A 6 -1.20 2.39 -17.07
C LYS A 6 -1.11 3.77 -16.45
N LEU A 7 -0.48 3.90 -15.28
CA LEU A 7 -0.31 5.19 -14.59
C LEU A 7 0.74 6.09 -15.26
N PHE A 8 1.68 5.50 -16.01
CA PHE A 8 2.82 6.20 -16.61
C PHE A 8 2.83 6.20 -18.14
N GLY A 9 1.84 5.55 -18.78
CA GLY A 9 1.76 5.31 -20.23
C GLY A 9 1.38 6.51 -21.11
N GLY A 10 1.84 7.71 -20.75
CA GLY A 10 1.60 8.95 -21.50
C GLY A 10 2.84 9.63 -22.09
N PHE A 11 4.06 9.15 -21.84
CA PHE A 11 5.27 9.75 -22.41
C PHE A 11 6.20 8.69 -22.98
N GLY A 12 6.35 8.73 -24.31
CA GLY A 12 7.29 7.89 -25.03
C GLY A 12 8.72 8.19 -24.62
N SER A 13 9.42 7.18 -24.10
CA SER A 13 10.81 6.92 -24.43
C SER A 13 11.16 5.53 -23.91
N SER A 14 11.62 4.68 -24.82
CA SER A 14 12.25 3.40 -24.56
C SER A 14 13.55 3.60 -23.76
N LYS A 15 13.43 3.86 -22.47
CA LYS A 15 14.47 3.58 -21.48
C LYS A 15 14.11 2.26 -20.84
N GLU A 16 15.10 1.38 -20.67
CA GLU A 16 14.96 0.17 -19.84
C GLU A 16 14.35 0.58 -18.50
N GLU A 17 13.07 0.25 -18.31
CA GLU A 17 12.34 0.46 -17.07
C GLU A 17 12.96 -0.50 -16.05
N SER A 18 13.78 0.04 -15.16
CA SER A 18 14.21 -0.69 -13.97
C SER A 18 12.97 -1.27 -13.27
N PRO A 19 13.01 -2.53 -12.79
CA PRO A 19 11.90 -3.07 -12.04
C PRO A 19 11.57 -2.11 -10.90
N PRO A 20 10.28 -1.88 -10.61
CA PRO A 20 9.89 -0.98 -9.53
C PRO A 20 10.56 -1.46 -8.23
N PRO A 21 10.92 -0.54 -7.33
CA PRO A 21 11.64 -0.88 -6.11
C PRO A 21 10.86 -1.94 -5.31
N ASP A 22 11.51 -2.60 -4.36
CA ASP A 22 10.82 -3.49 -3.44
C ASP A 22 10.45 -2.72 -2.18
N PHE A 23 9.31 -3.06 -1.56
CA PHE A 23 9.03 -2.60 -0.21
C PHE A 23 10.11 -3.13 0.71
N ASN A 24 10.77 -2.24 1.48
CA ASN A 24 11.55 -2.65 2.63
C ASN A 24 10.58 -3.04 3.77
N LEU A 25 10.00 -4.24 3.68
CA LEU A 25 8.93 -4.70 4.58
C LEU A 25 9.36 -4.66 6.04
N SER A 26 10.54 -5.18 6.36
CA SER A 26 11.10 -5.13 7.73
C SER A 26 11.20 -3.69 8.21
N GLY A 27 11.79 -2.79 7.42
CA GLY A 27 11.90 -1.38 7.80
C GLY A 27 10.55 -0.67 7.97
N ILE A 28 9.54 -1.04 7.19
CA ILE A 28 8.17 -0.50 7.30
C ILE A 28 7.53 -0.98 8.61
N LEU A 29 7.62 -2.27 8.90
CA LEU A 29 7.01 -2.88 10.09
C LEU A 29 7.67 -2.40 11.37
N ASP A 30 8.99 -2.26 11.40
CA ASP A 30 9.73 -1.71 12.54
C ASP A 30 9.24 -0.29 12.86
N ARG A 31 9.11 0.56 11.82
CA ARG A 31 8.62 1.94 11.99
C ARG A 31 7.18 1.99 12.50
N ILE A 32 6.32 1.08 12.05
CA ILE A 32 4.94 0.97 12.52
C ILE A 32 4.93 0.51 13.98
N SER A 33 5.68 -0.54 14.30
CA SER A 33 5.77 -1.11 15.64
C SER A 33 6.29 -0.08 16.65
N ASP A 34 7.39 0.62 16.33
CA ASP A 34 7.96 1.66 17.18
C ASP A 34 6.97 2.80 17.44
N LYS A 35 6.26 3.23 16.40
CA LYS A 35 5.26 4.31 16.50
C LYS A 35 4.11 3.90 17.41
N GLU A 36 3.66 2.66 17.31
CA GLU A 36 2.54 2.09 18.06
C GLU A 36 2.91 1.70 19.50
N ALA A 37 4.18 1.38 19.76
CA ALA A 37 4.69 1.12 21.11
C ALA A 37 4.79 2.39 21.95
N THR A 38 5.03 3.53 21.29
CA THR A 38 5.30 4.81 21.95
C THR A 38 4.09 5.74 22.02
N ASN A 39 3.07 5.52 21.19
CA ASN A 39 1.91 6.41 21.10
C ASN A 39 0.60 5.65 20.96
N VAL A 40 -0.44 6.17 21.60
CA VAL A 40 -1.83 5.81 21.25
C VAL A 40 -2.19 6.57 19.97
N ILE A 41 -2.42 5.84 18.88
CA ILE A 41 -2.74 6.41 17.58
C ILE A 41 -4.24 6.27 17.33
N GLU A 42 -4.94 7.40 17.27
CA GLU A 42 -6.37 7.43 16.97
C GLU A 42 -6.66 6.92 15.54
N PRO A 43 -7.83 6.29 15.31
CA PRO A 43 -8.30 5.96 13.97
C PRO A 43 -8.21 7.15 12.98
N GLY A 44 -7.75 6.87 11.77
CA GLY A 44 -7.57 7.83 10.69
C GLY A 44 -6.28 8.67 10.80
N ARG A 45 -5.56 8.61 11.92
CA ARG A 45 -4.24 9.24 12.04
C ARG A 45 -3.18 8.39 11.35
N LYS A 46 -2.29 9.07 10.62
CA LYS A 46 -1.18 8.42 9.93
C LYS A 46 -0.24 7.77 10.94
N ILE A 47 0.03 6.48 10.74
CA ILE A 47 1.05 5.73 11.48
C ILE A 47 2.39 5.87 10.74
N HIS A 48 2.39 5.52 9.45
CA HIS A 48 3.57 5.51 8.61
C HIS A 48 3.23 5.91 7.17
N SER A 49 4.16 6.54 6.46
CA SER A 49 4.11 6.62 5.00
C SER A 49 5.51 6.52 4.39
N PHE A 50 5.58 5.96 3.20
CA PHE A 50 6.80 5.83 2.41
C PHE A 50 6.50 6.04 0.93
N HIS A 51 7.54 6.37 0.17
CA HIS A 51 7.43 6.53 -1.27
C HIS A 51 7.81 5.23 -1.97
N TYR A 52 7.06 4.92 -3.01
CA TYR A 52 7.24 3.80 -3.90
C TYR A 52 7.19 4.31 -5.33
N ASP A 53 8.36 4.68 -5.85
CA ASP A 53 8.48 5.48 -7.08
C ASP A 53 7.64 6.77 -6.99
N LEU A 54 6.67 7.02 -7.88
CA LEU A 54 5.78 8.19 -7.82
C LEU A 54 4.58 8.03 -6.87
N LEU A 55 4.47 6.90 -6.18
CA LEU A 55 3.34 6.61 -5.30
C LEU A 55 3.71 6.91 -3.83
N GLU A 56 2.83 7.58 -3.10
CA GLU A 56 2.89 7.58 -1.64
C GLU A 56 2.02 6.44 -1.10
N ILE A 57 2.62 5.55 -0.33
CA ILE A 57 1.91 4.50 0.40
C ILE A 57 1.82 4.92 1.85
N ARG A 58 0.58 5.11 2.30
CA ARG A 58 0.25 5.60 3.64
C ARG A 58 -0.53 4.56 4.40
N THR A 59 -0.18 4.40 5.67
CA THR A 59 -0.81 3.45 6.59
C THR A 59 -1.40 4.19 7.78
N ASP A 60 -2.68 3.93 8.03
CA ASP A 60 -3.42 4.37 9.21
C ASP A 60 -4.36 3.27 9.70
N ARG A 61 -5.22 3.58 10.68
CA ARG A 61 -6.30 2.67 11.11
C ARG A 61 -7.65 3.17 10.67
N ASP A 62 -8.54 2.25 10.37
CA ASP A 62 -9.96 2.57 10.27
C ASP A 62 -10.63 2.59 11.66
N ILE A 63 -11.91 2.97 11.67
CA ILE A 63 -12.72 3.06 12.89
C ILE A 63 -12.95 1.72 13.58
N THR A 64 -12.74 0.60 12.87
CA THR A 64 -12.87 -0.76 13.40
C THR A 64 -11.56 -1.27 14.03
N GLY A 65 -10.49 -0.46 13.93
CA GLY A 65 -9.16 -0.78 14.44
C GLY A 65 -8.32 -1.64 13.48
N HIS A 66 -8.82 -1.89 12.27
CA HIS A 66 -8.06 -2.54 11.23
C HIS A 66 -7.08 -1.57 10.57
N TYR A 67 -5.95 -2.08 10.09
CA TYR A 67 -5.05 -1.26 9.29
C TYR A 67 -5.69 -0.92 7.95
N ARG A 68 -5.42 0.30 7.49
CA ARG A 68 -5.78 0.76 6.16
C ARG A 68 -4.52 1.27 5.48
N VAL A 69 -4.21 0.65 4.34
CA VAL A 69 -3.12 1.06 3.46
C VAL A 69 -3.71 1.79 2.27
N THR A 70 -3.32 3.03 2.06
CA THR A 70 -3.78 3.87 0.94
C THR A 70 -2.62 4.18 0.02
N VAL A 71 -2.89 4.18 -1.28
CA VAL A 71 -1.91 4.47 -2.32
C VAL A 71 -2.33 5.74 -3.04
N TRP A 72 -1.42 6.69 -3.10
CA TRP A 72 -1.66 8.03 -3.65
C TRP A 72 -0.68 8.33 -4.77
N GLN A 73 -1.14 9.07 -5.78
CA GLN A 73 -0.30 9.70 -6.79
C GLN A 73 -0.51 11.21 -6.70
N GLY A 74 0.46 11.91 -6.11
CA GLY A 74 0.29 13.32 -5.75
C GLY A 74 -0.88 13.52 -4.79
N LYS A 75 -1.95 14.20 -5.24
CA LYS A 75 -3.15 14.47 -4.43
C LYS A 75 -4.28 13.47 -4.67
N GLU A 76 -4.14 12.58 -5.64
CA GLU A 76 -5.17 11.61 -6.00
C GLU A 76 -4.95 10.31 -5.24
N ARG A 77 -5.99 9.82 -4.57
CA ARG A 77 -5.98 8.48 -3.99
C ARG A 77 -6.39 7.48 -5.06
N LEU A 78 -5.49 6.57 -5.40
CA LEU A 78 -5.73 5.53 -6.41
C LEU A 78 -6.38 4.30 -5.79
N TYR A 79 -5.85 3.85 -4.66
CA TYR A 79 -6.26 2.62 -4.00
C TYR A 79 -6.40 2.80 -2.48
N SER A 80 -7.31 2.03 -1.90
CA SER A 80 -7.36 1.79 -0.46
C SER A 80 -7.50 0.31 -0.21
N PHE A 81 -6.72 -0.21 0.72
CA PHE A 81 -6.75 -1.59 1.16
C PHE A 81 -7.10 -1.62 2.64
N THR A 82 -8.18 -2.31 2.98
CA THR A 82 -8.44 -2.70 4.37
C THR A 82 -7.68 -3.99 4.64
N VAL A 83 -6.80 -3.96 5.63
CA VAL A 83 -6.04 -5.10 6.11
C VAL A 83 -6.69 -5.58 7.40
N PHE A 84 -7.23 -6.79 7.42
CA PHE A 84 -7.91 -7.39 8.57
C PHE A 84 -6.91 -7.86 9.64
N ALA A 85 -6.15 -6.89 10.14
CA ALA A 85 -5.16 -7.04 11.20
C ALA A 85 -5.30 -5.88 12.20
N LYS A 86 -5.07 -6.17 13.49
CA LYS A 86 -5.07 -5.18 14.58
C LYS A 86 -3.64 -4.91 15.07
N GLN A 87 -3.50 -3.94 15.98
CA GLN A 87 -2.23 -3.65 16.66
C GLN A 87 -1.52 -4.93 17.13
N GLY A 88 -0.22 -5.03 16.84
CA GLY A 88 0.59 -6.17 17.25
C GLY A 88 0.46 -7.41 16.35
N GLU A 89 -0.49 -7.44 15.41
CA GLU A 89 -0.59 -8.52 14.42
C GLU A 89 0.29 -8.24 13.19
N TYR A 90 1.58 -7.95 13.43
CA TYR A 90 2.51 -7.51 12.38
C TYR A 90 2.76 -8.58 11.30
N ASP A 91 2.71 -9.88 11.64
CA ASP A 91 2.81 -10.97 10.65
C ASP A 91 1.66 -10.98 9.64
N LYS A 92 0.47 -10.51 10.05
CA LYS A 92 -0.67 -10.35 9.14
C LYS A 92 -0.47 -9.11 8.27
N LEU A 93 0.01 -8.02 8.87
CA LEU A 93 0.32 -6.79 8.15
C LEU A 93 1.43 -6.98 7.11
N GLU A 94 2.47 -7.76 7.44
CA GLU A 94 3.56 -8.12 6.53
C GLU A 94 3.04 -8.84 5.29
N ARG A 95 2.26 -9.91 5.49
CA ARG A 95 1.64 -10.67 4.39
C ARG A 95 0.77 -9.77 3.51
N ALA A 96 -0.02 -8.89 4.13
CA ALA A 96 -0.83 -7.93 3.40
C ALA A 96 0.02 -6.96 2.57
N TYR A 97 1.13 -6.44 3.11
CA TYR A 97 2.05 -5.62 2.32
C TYR A 97 2.72 -6.39 1.18
N SER A 98 3.03 -7.67 1.37
CA SER A 98 3.54 -8.51 0.28
C SER A 98 2.52 -8.59 -0.86
N GLU A 99 1.25 -8.88 -0.55
CA GLU A 99 0.17 -8.92 -1.55
C GLU A 99 -0.04 -7.57 -2.25
N ILE A 100 0.06 -6.45 -1.50
CA ILE A 100 -0.03 -5.09 -2.07
C ILE A 100 1.18 -4.81 -2.97
N ASN A 101 2.39 -5.19 -2.56
CA ASN A 101 3.60 -5.02 -3.35
C ASN A 101 3.49 -5.80 -4.67
N ASP A 102 3.07 -7.05 -4.61
CA ASP A 102 2.87 -7.90 -5.79
C ASP A 102 1.79 -7.35 -6.73
N PHE A 103 0.70 -6.83 -6.16
CA PHE A 103 -0.33 -6.13 -6.93
C PHE A 103 0.23 -4.91 -7.65
N LEU A 104 0.99 -4.06 -6.96
CA LEU A 104 1.54 -2.83 -7.52
C LEU A 104 2.62 -3.10 -8.58
N LYS A 105 3.45 -4.13 -8.38
CA LYS A 105 4.43 -4.60 -9.36
C LYS A 105 3.76 -5.22 -10.60
N GLY A 106 2.64 -5.92 -10.38
CA GLY A 106 2.05 -6.81 -11.35
C GLY A 106 1.35 -6.16 -12.55
N ASP A 107 1.22 -6.97 -13.60
CA ASP A 107 0.40 -6.77 -14.81
C ASP A 107 -1.12 -6.92 -14.59
N GLN A 108 -1.55 -6.95 -13.33
CA GLN A 108 -2.92 -7.28 -12.94
C GLN A 108 -3.89 -6.16 -13.35
N LYS A 109 -5.07 -6.55 -13.84
CA LYS A 109 -6.10 -5.58 -14.23
C LYS A 109 -6.58 -4.84 -12.97
N ILE A 110 -6.96 -3.58 -13.10
CA ILE A 110 -7.60 -2.79 -12.02
C ILE A 110 -8.83 -3.53 -11.44
N SER A 111 -9.48 -4.37 -12.25
CA SER A 111 -10.57 -5.27 -11.84
C SER A 111 -10.14 -6.45 -10.94
N SER A 112 -8.85 -6.60 -10.66
CA SER A 112 -8.23 -7.73 -9.94
C SER A 112 -7.65 -7.27 -8.60
N LEU A 113 -8.31 -6.34 -7.92
CA LEU A 113 -7.91 -5.92 -6.58
C LEU A 113 -7.80 -7.15 -5.66
N PRO A 114 -6.74 -7.25 -4.84
CA PRO A 114 -6.61 -8.27 -3.81
C PRO A 114 -7.88 -8.33 -2.95
N LYS A 115 -8.47 -9.52 -2.92
CA LYS A 115 -9.61 -9.84 -2.07
C LYS A 115 -9.38 -11.22 -1.46
N THR A 116 -8.70 -11.20 -0.33
CA THR A 116 -8.44 -12.36 0.51
C THR A 116 -9.14 -12.18 1.86
N ASP A 117 -9.09 -13.20 2.71
CA ASP A 117 -9.58 -13.08 4.10
C ASP A 117 -8.75 -12.08 4.92
N LEU A 118 -7.55 -11.73 4.42
CA LEU A 118 -6.62 -10.81 5.05
C LEU A 118 -6.72 -9.38 4.49
N LEU A 119 -7.04 -9.24 3.20
CA LEU A 119 -6.89 -7.99 2.47
C LEU A 119 -8.10 -7.74 1.57
N LYS A 120 -8.68 -6.54 1.64
CA LYS A 120 -9.72 -6.09 0.71
C LYS A 120 -9.36 -4.76 0.07
N GLY A 121 -9.09 -4.78 -1.23
CA GLY A 121 -8.80 -3.60 -2.03
C GLY A 121 -10.05 -2.87 -2.54
N PHE A 122 -9.91 -1.56 -2.72
CA PHE A 122 -10.88 -0.64 -3.31
C PHE A 122 -10.13 0.30 -4.28
N PHE A 123 -10.69 0.52 -5.46
CA PHE A 123 -10.16 1.43 -6.47
C PHE A 123 -10.94 2.75 -6.46
N TYR A 124 -10.22 3.86 -6.55
CA TYR A 124 -10.76 5.22 -6.50
C TYR A 124 -10.39 6.06 -7.73
N GLY A 125 -9.58 5.52 -8.66
CA GLY A 125 -9.18 6.26 -9.85
C GLY A 125 -10.37 6.52 -10.79
N HIS A 126 -10.36 7.69 -11.41
CA HIS A 126 -11.29 8.09 -12.46
C HIS A 126 -10.70 7.88 -13.85
#